data_AF-A0A6A4R4K3-F1
#
_entry.id   AF-A0A6A4R4K3-F1
#
_cell.length_a   1.000
_cell.length_b   1.000
_cell.length_c   1.000
_cell.angle_alpha   90.00
_cell.angle_beta   90.00
_cell.angle_gamma   90.00
#
_symmetry.space_group_name_H-M   'P 1'
#
loop_
_entity.id
_entity.type
_entity.pdbx_description
1 polymer ?
#
loop_
_entity_poly.entity_id
_entity_poly.type
_entity_poly.pdbx_seq_one_letter_code
_entity_poly.pdbx_strand_id
1 'polypeptide(L)'
;MACSKTMQLHFLLVPLMSQSHLIPFTDMAKLLASQGTEVTIVLTPLNAARFNIFIDEAKASNLKIKFHLIPFPCLQAGLPEGCENIDTLPSLEYQPRFFAASNMLKEPLEKWLSQIETLPSCIISDICLPWTASIASKFNIPRVIFHIVSCS
;
A
#
# COMPACT_ATOMS: atom_id res chain seq x y z
N MET A 1 23.87 -6.18 32.15
CA MET A 1 23.81 -6.24 30.68
C MET A 1 22.34 -6.12 30.28
N ALA A 2 21.92 -4.95 29.79
CA ALA A 2 20.58 -4.79 29.24
C ALA A 2 20.57 -5.42 27.85
N CYS A 3 19.74 -6.44 27.65
CA CYS A 3 19.49 -6.99 26.33
C CYS A 3 18.76 -5.89 25.53
N SER A 4 19.47 -5.22 24.63
CA SER A 4 18.84 -4.30 23.68
C SER A 4 17.92 -5.12 22.80
N LYS A 5 16.62 -5.12 23.12
CA LYS A 5 15.58 -5.67 22.25
C LYS A 5 15.73 -4.91 20.92
N THR A 6 16.29 -5.54 19.90
CA THR A 6 16.39 -4.93 18.57
C THR A 6 14.97 -4.58 18.15
N MET A 7 14.63 -3.30 18.11
CA MET A 7 13.34 -2.84 17.63
C MET A 7 13.26 -3.22 16.16
N GLN A 8 12.50 -4.28 15.87
CA GLN A 8 12.25 -4.70 14.51
C GLN A 8 11.39 -3.61 13.86
N LEU A 9 11.98 -2.88 12.93
CA LEU A 9 11.26 -1.86 12.17
C LEU A 9 10.15 -2.53 11.33
N HIS A 10 9.06 -1.81 11.12
CA HIS A 10 7.96 -2.23 10.27
C HIS A 10 7.54 -1.06 9.36
N PHE A 11 7.62 -1.26 8.05
CA PHE A 11 7.18 -0.27 7.07
C PHE A 11 5.83 -0.68 6.46
N LEU A 12 4.89 0.26 6.44
CA LEU A 12 3.64 0.13 5.69
C LEU A 12 3.76 0.88 4.38
N LEU A 13 3.66 0.16 3.27
CA LEU A 13 3.69 0.68 1.92
C LEU A 13 2.26 0.83 1.38
N VAL A 14 1.91 2.03 0.94
CA VAL A 14 0.59 2.35 0.39
C VAL A 14 0.75 2.92 -1.04
N PRO A 15 0.92 2.05 -2.05
CA PRO A 15 1.02 2.46 -3.45
C PRO A 15 -0.32 2.90 -4.04
N LEU A 16 -0.28 3.75 -5.07
CA LEU A 16 -1.43 3.90 -5.97
C LEU A 16 -1.68 2.58 -6.71
N MET A 17 -2.94 2.21 -6.92
CA MET A 17 -3.33 1.04 -7.71
C MET A 17 -3.13 1.28 -9.23
N SER A 18 -1.85 1.38 -9.64
CA SER A 18 -1.34 1.46 -11.00
C SER A 18 -0.11 0.54 -11.09
N GLN A 19 0.10 -0.12 -12.22
CA GLN A 19 1.28 -0.93 -12.46
C GLN A 19 2.58 -0.12 -12.32
N SER A 20 2.60 1.09 -12.86
CA SER A 20 3.78 1.96 -12.81
C SER A 20 4.13 2.38 -11.38
N HIS A 21 3.18 2.28 -10.45
CA HIS A 21 3.40 2.56 -9.04
C HIS A 21 3.67 1.30 -8.20
N LEU A 22 2.93 0.23 -8.46
CA LEU A 22 3.03 -1.03 -7.72
C LEU A 22 4.40 -1.71 -7.86
N ILE A 23 5.03 -1.63 -9.04
CA ILE A 23 6.34 -2.24 -9.29
C ILE A 23 7.43 -1.57 -8.41
N PRO A 24 7.66 -0.23 -8.48
CA PRO A 24 8.64 0.43 -7.63
C PRO A 24 8.42 0.23 -6.12
N PHE A 25 7.17 0.22 -5.66
CA PHE A 25 6.85 -0.06 -4.27
C PHE A 25 7.22 -1.50 -3.87
N THR A 26 7.06 -2.46 -4.77
CA THR A 26 7.45 -3.85 -4.55
C THR A 26 8.97 -3.98 -4.49
N ASP A 27 9.71 -3.30 -5.37
CA ASP A 27 11.17 -3.29 -5.34
C ASP A 27 11.71 -2.64 -4.06
N MET A 28 11.11 -1.52 -3.65
CA MET A 28 11.40 -0.88 -2.36
C MET A 28 11.11 -1.83 -1.19
N ALA A 29 10.01 -2.60 -1.24
CA ALA A 29 9.72 -3.60 -0.21
C ALA A 29 10.81 -4.67 -0.10
N LYS A 30 11.28 -5.20 -1.24
CA LYS A 30 12.37 -6.17 -1.30
C LYS A 30 13.67 -5.57 -0.72
N LEU A 31 14.00 -4.33 -1.07
CA LEU A 31 15.17 -3.63 -0.54
C LEU A 31 15.10 -3.44 0.98
N LEU A 32 13.99 -2.90 1.50
CA LEU A 32 13.80 -2.71 2.94
C LEU A 32 13.83 -4.03 3.71
N ALA A 33 13.16 -5.06 3.18
CA ALA A 33 13.11 -6.36 3.82
C ALA A 33 14.45 -7.09 3.79
N SER A 34 15.30 -6.87 2.78
CA SER A 34 16.67 -7.42 2.72
C SER A 34 17.56 -6.93 3.88
N GLN A 35 17.21 -5.80 4.50
CA GLN A 35 17.90 -5.26 5.67
C GLN A 35 17.34 -5.82 7.00
N GLY A 36 16.53 -6.88 6.94
CA GLY A 36 15.93 -7.54 8.11
C GLY A 36 14.63 -6.90 8.61
N THR A 37 14.09 -5.94 7.87
CA THR A 37 12.89 -5.17 8.24
C THR A 37 11.60 -5.89 7.85
N GLU A 38 10.53 -5.72 8.63
CA GLU A 38 9.20 -6.15 8.20
C GLU A 38 8.57 -5.11 7.26
N VAL A 39 7.95 -5.57 6.19
CA VAL A 39 7.25 -4.69 5.24
C VAL A 39 5.84 -5.22 5.00
N THR A 40 4.84 -4.36 5.02
CA THR A 40 3.48 -4.68 4.60
C THR A 40 3.09 -3.79 3.42
N ILE A 41 2.61 -4.39 2.34
CA ILE A 41 2.11 -3.67 1.16
C ILE A 41 0.58 -3.72 1.16
N VAL A 42 -0.05 -2.55 1.09
CA VAL A 42 -1.51 -2.45 0.89
C VAL A 42 -1.83 -2.69 -0.58
N LEU A 43 -2.74 -3.62 -0.86
CA LEU A 43 -3.23 -3.93 -2.21
C LEU A 43 -4.76 -4.09 -2.19
N THR A 44 -5.34 -4.15 -3.38
CA THR A 44 -6.74 -4.55 -3.57
C THR A 44 -6.80 -5.96 -4.19
N PRO A 45 -7.91 -6.70 -4.05
CA PRO A 45 -7.98 -8.10 -4.49
C PRO A 45 -7.63 -8.34 -5.96
N LEU A 46 -8.11 -7.51 -6.90
CA LEU A 46 -7.80 -7.69 -8.32
C LEU A 46 -6.38 -7.28 -8.67
N ASN A 47 -5.83 -6.26 -8.00
CA ASN A 47 -4.40 -5.96 -8.14
C ASN A 47 -3.56 -7.12 -7.59
N ALA A 48 -3.91 -7.71 -6.43
CA ALA A 48 -3.19 -8.87 -5.90
C ALA A 48 -3.24 -10.07 -6.86
N ALA A 49 -4.38 -10.34 -7.50
CA ALA A 49 -4.51 -11.38 -8.52
C ALA A 49 -3.64 -11.07 -9.76
N ARG A 50 -3.61 -9.82 -10.21
CA ARG A 50 -2.82 -9.38 -11.37
C ARG A 50 -1.31 -9.42 -11.13
N PHE A 51 -0.88 -9.19 -9.89
CA PHE A 51 0.52 -9.22 -9.47
C PHE A 51 0.88 -10.49 -8.67
N ASN A 52 0.16 -11.59 -8.90
CA ASN A 52 0.31 -12.84 -8.14
C ASN A 52 1.73 -13.42 -8.22
N ILE A 53 2.39 -13.37 -9.39
CA ILE A 53 3.76 -13.83 -9.56
C ILE A 53 4.69 -13.14 -8.56
N PHE A 54 4.57 -11.82 -8.40
CA PHE A 54 5.39 -11.06 -7.45
C PHE A 54 5.06 -11.39 -5.99
N ILE A 55 3.77 -11.58 -5.68
CA ILE A 55 3.33 -12.00 -4.33
C ILE A 55 3.92 -13.38 -4.00
N ASP A 56 3.88 -14.30 -4.95
CA ASP A 56 4.37 -15.67 -4.76
C ASP A 56 5.90 -15.70 -4.66
N GLU A 57 6.61 -14.91 -5.46
CA GLU A 57 8.05 -14.68 -5.30
C GLU A 57 8.41 -14.12 -3.92
N ALA A 58 7.66 -13.11 -3.44
CA ALA A 58 7.89 -12.52 -2.13
C ALA A 58 7.65 -13.54 -1.01
N LYS A 59 6.62 -14.38 -1.13
CA LYS A 59 6.35 -15.49 -0.19
C LYS A 59 7.40 -16.59 -0.24
N ALA A 60 7.95 -16.87 -1.42
CA ALA A 60 9.00 -17.87 -1.60
C ALA A 60 10.37 -17.36 -1.12
N SER A 61 10.55 -16.05 -1.02
CA SER A 61 11.75 -15.45 -0.45
C SER A 61 11.78 -15.57 1.07
N ASN A 62 12.97 -15.57 1.68
CA ASN A 62 13.13 -15.47 3.13
C ASN A 62 12.93 -14.04 3.67
N LEU A 63 12.29 -13.16 2.89
CA LEU A 63 12.05 -11.76 3.27
C LEU A 63 10.74 -11.64 4.04
N LYS A 64 10.69 -10.71 5.00
CA LYS A 64 9.50 -10.44 5.82
C LYS A 64 8.53 -9.47 5.12
N ILE A 65 8.00 -9.88 3.97
CA ILE A 65 7.04 -9.10 3.20
C ILE A 65 5.63 -9.69 3.38
N LYS A 66 4.69 -8.85 3.80
CA LYS A 66 3.28 -9.17 3.98
C LYS A 66 2.44 -8.33 3.02
N PHE A 67 1.24 -8.82 2.72
CA PHE A 67 0.27 -8.10 1.89
C PHE A 67 -1.03 -7.93 2.70
N HIS A 68 -1.52 -6.70 2.75
CA HIS A 68 -2.81 -6.38 3.36
C HIS A 68 -3.80 -6.02 2.26
N LEU A 69 -4.81 -6.88 2.06
CA LEU A 69 -5.80 -6.70 1.02
C LEU A 69 -7.00 -5.92 1.55
N ILE A 70 -7.34 -4.81 0.89
CA ILE A 70 -8.52 -4.02 1.18
C ILE A 70 -9.45 -4.06 -0.05
N PRO A 71 -10.72 -4.49 0.09
CA PRO A 71 -11.68 -4.45 -1.00
C PRO A 71 -11.82 -3.04 -1.57
N PHE A 72 -11.73 -2.90 -2.90
CA PHE A 72 -11.85 -1.60 -3.55
C PHE A 72 -13.33 -1.27 -3.82
N PRO A 73 -13.83 -0.10 -3.37
CA PRO A 73 -15.25 0.20 -3.40
C PRO A 73 -15.71 0.73 -4.77
N CYS A 74 -15.59 -0.09 -5.82
CA CYS A 74 -15.94 0.29 -7.20
C CYS A 74 -17.37 0.84 -7.28
N LEU A 75 -18.35 0.02 -6.89
CA LEU A 75 -19.76 0.33 -7.08
C LEU A 75 -20.21 1.52 -6.22
N GLN A 76 -19.68 1.64 -4.99
CA GLN A 76 -20.01 2.75 -4.10
C GLN A 76 -19.52 4.10 -4.64
N ALA A 77 -18.44 4.10 -5.41
CA ALA A 77 -17.92 5.30 -6.08
C ALA A 77 -18.48 5.51 -7.49
N GLY A 78 -19.39 4.64 -7.96
CA GLY A 78 -19.94 4.70 -9.31
C GLY A 78 -18.96 4.26 -10.41
N LEU A 79 -17.98 3.44 -10.08
CA LEU A 79 -17.12 2.76 -11.06
C LEU A 79 -17.76 1.44 -11.52
N PRO A 80 -17.52 1.01 -12.77
CA PRO A 80 -17.83 -0.34 -13.18
C PRO A 80 -17.13 -1.37 -12.28
N GLU A 81 -17.75 -2.54 -12.13
CA GLU A 81 -17.16 -3.64 -11.38
C GLU A 81 -15.80 -4.03 -11.96
N GLY A 82 -14.84 -4.33 -11.08
CA GLY A 82 -13.48 -4.73 -11.45
C GLY A 82 -12.52 -3.60 -11.82
N CYS A 83 -12.96 -2.34 -11.76
CA CYS A 83 -12.11 -1.17 -12.03
C CYS A 83 -11.24 -0.77 -10.82
N GLU A 84 -10.43 -1.69 -10.30
CA GLU A 84 -9.54 -1.45 -9.15
C GLU A 84 -8.18 -0.88 -9.52
N ASN A 85 -7.87 -0.76 -10.81
CA ASN A 85 -6.59 -0.27 -11.31
C ASN A 85 -6.82 0.89 -12.29
N ILE A 86 -6.11 2.01 -12.07
CA ILE A 86 -6.29 3.24 -12.85
C ILE A 86 -5.89 3.06 -14.32
N ASP A 87 -4.94 2.15 -14.61
CA ASP A 87 -4.44 1.90 -15.96
C ASP A 87 -5.46 1.13 -16.83
N THR A 88 -6.48 0.53 -16.20
CA THR A 88 -7.52 -0.28 -16.87
C THR A 88 -8.90 0.36 -16.82
N LEU A 89 -9.00 1.64 -16.46
CA LEU A 89 -10.28 2.34 -16.50
C LEU A 89 -10.81 2.38 -17.95
N PRO A 90 -12.12 2.15 -18.17
CA PRO A 90 -12.70 2.16 -19.52
C PRO A 90 -12.60 3.51 -20.24
N SER A 91 -12.49 4.60 -19.47
CA SER A 91 -12.44 5.97 -19.96
C SER A 91 -11.82 6.88 -18.89
N LEU A 92 -11.16 7.96 -19.32
CA LEU A 92 -10.56 8.96 -18.42
C LEU A 92 -11.60 9.65 -17.53
N GLU A 93 -12.87 9.67 -17.94
CA GLU A 93 -13.97 10.23 -17.14
C GLU A 93 -14.19 9.52 -15.81
N TYR A 94 -13.69 8.30 -15.65
CA TYR A 94 -13.77 7.52 -14.42
C TYR A 94 -12.65 7.85 -13.44
N GLN A 95 -11.61 8.59 -13.83
CA GLN A 95 -10.49 8.93 -12.92
C GLN A 95 -10.95 9.64 -11.63
N PRO A 96 -11.85 10.64 -11.66
CA PRO A 96 -12.33 11.26 -10.41
C PRO A 96 -13.02 10.25 -9.48
N ARG A 97 -13.79 9.31 -10.05
CA ARG A 97 -14.47 8.24 -9.30
C ARG A 97 -13.48 7.22 -8.74
N PHE A 98 -12.41 6.91 -9.49
CA PHE A 98 -11.30 6.09 -9.01
C PHE A 98 -10.62 6.71 -7.79
N PHE A 99 -10.31 8.02 -7.84
CA PHE A 99 -9.74 8.69 -6.67
C PHE A 99 -10.71 8.79 -5.50
N ALA A 100 -12.01 8.99 -5.75
CA ALA A 100 -13.03 8.92 -4.72
C ALA A 100 -13.06 7.53 -4.04
N ALA A 101 -13.07 6.45 -4.81
CA ALA A 101 -12.97 5.07 -4.31
C ALA A 101 -11.66 4.85 -3.52
N SER A 102 -10.54 5.38 -4.00
CA SER A 102 -9.24 5.28 -3.31
C SER A 102 -9.25 5.98 -1.95
N ASN A 103 -9.93 7.13 -1.83
CA ASN A 103 -10.07 7.85 -0.56
C ASN A 103 -10.90 7.06 0.45
N MET A 104 -11.87 6.26 -0.02
CA MET A 104 -12.69 5.39 0.84
C MET A 104 -11.87 4.24 1.45
N LEU A 105 -10.66 3.95 0.96
CA LEU A 105 -9.75 2.97 1.59
C LEU A 105 -9.16 3.48 2.92
N LYS A 106 -9.31 4.77 3.21
CA LYS A 106 -8.87 5.37 4.47
C LYS A 106 -9.47 4.65 5.68
N GLU A 107 -10.80 4.56 5.73
CA GLU A 107 -11.51 3.97 6.87
C GLU A 107 -11.13 2.50 7.16
N PRO A 108 -11.14 1.58 6.17
CA PRO A 108 -10.73 0.20 6.43
C PRO A 108 -9.26 0.09 6.83
N LEU A 109 -8.36 0.90 6.26
CA LEU A 109 -6.95 0.89 6.67
C LEU A 109 -6.76 1.42 8.10
N GLU A 110 -7.46 2.49 8.48
CA GLU A 110 -7.46 2.99 9.86
C GLU A 110 -8.02 1.94 10.83
N LYS A 111 -9.11 1.27 10.46
CA LYS A 111 -9.70 0.21 11.27
C LYS A 111 -8.70 -0.92 11.47
N TRP A 112 -8.03 -1.38 10.41
CA TRP A 112 -7.00 -2.40 10.53
C TRP A 112 -5.84 -1.96 11.43
N LEU A 113 -5.32 -0.74 11.27
CA LEU A 113 -4.25 -0.20 12.13
C LEU A 113 -4.67 -0.14 13.61
N SER A 114 -5.94 0.13 13.92
CA SER A 114 -6.43 0.13 15.30
C SER A 114 -6.52 -1.27 15.94
N GLN A 115 -6.42 -2.33 15.15
CA GLN A 115 -6.61 -3.72 15.57
C GLN A 115 -5.32 -4.53 15.62
N ILE A 116 -4.25 -4.07 14.98
CA ILE A 116 -2.95 -4.76 15.02
C ILE A 116 -2.21 -4.49 16.34
N GLU A 117 -1.46 -5.48 16.82
CA GLU A 117 -0.74 -5.39 18.10
C GLU A 117 0.41 -4.38 18.07
N THR A 118 1.05 -4.22 16.91
CA THR A 118 2.21 -3.35 16.70
C THR A 118 1.97 -2.48 15.47
N LEU A 119 1.97 -1.15 15.67
CA LEU A 119 1.85 -0.19 14.59
C LEU A 119 3.14 -0.14 13.76
N PRO A 120 3.04 0.17 12.45
CA PRO A 120 4.22 0.36 11.62
C PRO A 120 5.05 1.54 12.14
N SER A 121 6.36 1.40 12.05
CA SER A 121 7.33 2.45 12.39
C SER A 121 7.30 3.63 11.42
N CYS A 122 6.86 3.40 10.18
CA CYS A 122 6.72 4.43 9.15
C CYS A 122 5.71 3.99 8.07
N ILE A 123 4.95 4.96 7.57
CA ILE A 123 4.11 4.81 6.38
C ILE A 123 4.87 5.42 5.20
N ILE A 124 5.13 4.65 4.15
CA ILE A 124 5.58 5.18 2.86
C ILE A 124 4.39 5.09 1.91
N SER A 125 4.00 6.22 1.35
CA SER A 125 2.74 6.33 0.64
C SER A 125 2.91 7.09 -0.65
N ASP A 126 2.09 6.74 -1.61
CA ASP A 126 2.04 7.42 -2.89
C ASP A 126 1.63 8.88 -2.73
N ILE A 127 2.21 9.76 -3.54
CA ILE A 127 1.79 11.17 -3.60
C ILE A 127 0.32 11.30 -4.02
N CYS A 128 -0.18 10.39 -4.86
CA CYS A 128 -1.56 10.39 -5.35
C CYS A 128 -2.58 10.01 -4.26
N LEU A 129 -2.14 9.65 -3.05
CA LEU A 129 -2.98 9.21 -1.93
C LEU A 129 -2.79 10.12 -0.71
N PRO A 130 -3.22 11.41 -0.78
CA PRO A 130 -3.01 12.38 0.30
C PRO A 130 -3.72 11.99 1.60
N TRP A 131 -4.81 11.23 1.53
CA TRP A 131 -5.57 10.75 2.69
C TRP A 131 -4.73 9.97 3.72
N THR A 132 -3.64 9.33 3.28
CA THR A 132 -2.72 8.61 4.18
C THR A 132 -2.01 9.53 5.20
N ALA A 133 -1.97 10.85 4.99
CA ALA A 133 -1.42 11.81 5.95
C ALA A 133 -2.31 11.89 7.20
N SER A 134 -3.63 11.84 7.00
CA SER A 134 -4.56 11.87 8.13
C SER A 134 -4.45 10.60 8.98
N ILE A 135 -4.18 9.44 8.36
CA ILE A 135 -3.88 8.20 9.07
C ILE A 135 -2.58 8.32 9.86
N ALA A 136 -1.50 8.75 9.21
CA ALA A 136 -0.21 8.96 9.83
C ALA A 136 -0.30 9.88 11.06
N SER A 137 -1.00 11.01 10.92
CA SER A 137 -1.25 11.93 12.03
C SER A 137 -2.07 11.31 13.15
N LYS A 138 -3.13 10.54 12.83
CA LYS A 138 -4.02 9.93 13.82
C LYS A 138 -3.31 8.90 14.68
N PHE A 139 -2.43 8.09 14.10
CA PHE A 139 -1.68 7.05 14.81
C PHE A 139 -0.30 7.50 15.29
N ASN A 140 0.06 8.78 15.08
CA ASN A 140 1.38 9.34 15.36
C ASN A 140 2.53 8.54 14.71
N ILE A 141 2.36 8.17 13.43
CA ILE A 141 3.32 7.40 12.64
C ILE A 141 3.98 8.36 11.62
N PRO A 142 5.32 8.39 11.52
CA PRO A 142 6.01 9.13 10.46
C PRO A 142 5.51 8.72 9.07
N ARG A 143 5.30 9.71 8.18
CA ARG A 143 4.91 9.49 6.78
C ARG A 143 6.00 9.99 5.84
N VAL A 144 6.44 9.12 4.94
CA VAL A 144 7.25 9.47 3.77
C VAL A 144 6.37 9.43 2.52
N ILE A 145 6.52 10.43 1.66
CA ILE A 145 5.83 10.48 0.37
C ILE A 145 6.81 9.95 -0.69
N PHE A 146 6.36 8.99 -1.48
CA PHE A 146 7.14 8.48 -2.60
C PHE A 146 6.58 9.03 -3.92
N HIS A 147 7.42 9.76 -4.64
CA HIS A 147 7.10 10.33 -5.95
C HIS A 147 7.58 9.36 -7.03
N ILE A 148 6.64 8.84 -7.80
CA ILE A 148 6.96 8.03 -8.97
C ILE A 148 6.92 8.97 -10.17
N VAL A 149 8.01 9.71 -10.32
CA VAL A 149 8.25 10.55 -11.50
C VAL A 149 9.24 9.82 -12.39
N SER A 150 8.84 9.45 -13.60
CA SER A 150 9.82 9.06 -14.61
C SER A 150 10.59 10.31 -15.03
N CYS A 151 11.91 10.31 -14.86
CA CYS A 151 12.74 11.27 -15.60
C CYS A 151 12.56 10.95 -17.08
N SER A 152 11.92 11.86 -17.82
CA SER A 152 11.84 11.83 -19.28
C SER A 152 13.10 12.45 -19.85
#